data_AF-A0A1Y3N8H2-F1
#
_entry.id   AF-A0A1Y3N8H2-F1
#
_cell.length_a   1.000
_cell.length_b   1.000
_cell.length_c   1.000
_cell.angle_alpha   90.00
_cell.angle_beta   90.00
_cell.angle_gamma   90.00
#
_symmetry.space_group_name_H-M   'P 1'
#
loop_
_entity.id
_entity.type
_entity.pdbx_description
1 polymer ?
#
loop_
_entity_poly.entity_id
_entity_poly.type
_entity_poly.pdbx_seq_one_letter_code
_entity_poly.pdbx_strand_id
1 'polypeptide(L)'
;DTKKVETHRTWVVDQLVSVIKNQKIPKDSDIFLRIFEFLFINGFCVVEKESKKAFTDNLKVLPKPEVSEKTQELCRSRFQTVLGESLNSPALASTEEDAPSVQLLQVIDKLTSAKNVKFLTELDKEAKAAKTSAKSTLNTINKKLSSTTDKEEIVQLKAFESLLVHLVILIHSDAAEAVSNIDDIVNCYIRIFPAETKKSKKNAAKNEEEEEEEANPIEVLVDVLLSFLLKPSLLLRNLTEKVFKAFCSKLTKNAITLIINVLNPEESAAVIEENNDEDGMDIDEEEDGDVVMEDGEEDDDDDDLDIEEDDDDEEVDEELRRKIQAVLQKKDLNSGENLDEEEELPDLNDDEMLDFDEKLAEIFKQRKIIKNSRRDSKQQILHFKFKVLEMLDIFIKRQSTNVLVLELVMPLLHLVKQLYGSHDQQQLYERVQSLLKNRLLKIKDYPKTNVETEELFDLLEEVNKFAEKCNEPELCNIAGEVSIFIVKVILGNNIKKVDTTTSPKKSSKKAKTETDATTANNSHPHYDDKVVKRLAKFYGDLLEKFMTKNHTNLRPGQFTMMIQRYPMVSWEFVDVMVEYLSPKPLANSNAIKVFQLSQAYRFLEILFNTLSKQ
;
A
#
# COMPACT_ATOMS: atom_id res chain seq x y z
N ASP A 1 35.59 -29.21 18.21
CA ASP A 1 35.87 -28.08 17.33
C ASP A 1 34.64 -27.18 17.34
N THR A 2 34.70 -26.06 18.06
CA THR A 2 33.56 -25.16 18.28
C THR A 2 33.17 -24.43 17.00
N LYS A 3 34.15 -23.96 16.21
CA LYS A 3 33.91 -23.31 14.91
C LYS A 3 33.16 -24.21 13.95
N LYS A 4 33.57 -25.49 13.84
CA LYS A 4 32.86 -26.45 12.98
C LYS A 4 31.41 -26.69 13.39
N VAL A 5 31.11 -26.65 14.69
CA VAL A 5 29.73 -26.78 15.18
C VAL A 5 28.93 -25.51 14.87
N GLU A 6 29.51 -24.32 15.00
CA GLU A 6 28.86 -23.07 14.62
C GLU A 6 28.51 -23.03 13.13
N THR A 7 29.47 -23.35 12.25
CA THR A 7 29.20 -23.44 10.80
C THR A 7 28.07 -24.43 10.50
N HIS A 8 28.03 -25.56 11.20
CA HIS A 8 26.96 -26.54 11.01
C HIS A 8 25.60 -26.05 11.53
N ARG A 9 25.57 -25.29 12.63
CA ARG A 9 24.34 -24.66 13.14
C ARG A 9 23.79 -23.64 12.17
N THR A 10 24.65 -22.77 11.65
CA THR A 10 24.28 -21.80 10.61
C THR A 10 23.65 -22.52 9.42
N TRP A 11 24.35 -23.52 8.88
CA TRP A 11 23.84 -24.33 7.78
C TRP A 11 22.48 -24.97 8.10
N VAL A 12 22.30 -25.60 9.27
CA VAL A 12 21.02 -26.20 9.67
C VAL A 12 19.91 -25.14 9.71
N VAL A 13 20.16 -24.00 10.35
CA VAL A 13 19.17 -22.92 10.48
C VAL A 13 18.74 -22.39 9.12
N ASP A 14 19.67 -22.22 8.18
CA ASP A 14 19.35 -21.80 6.81
C ASP A 14 18.58 -22.87 6.03
N GLN A 15 18.91 -24.16 6.21
CA GLN A 15 18.14 -25.24 5.61
C GLN A 15 16.69 -25.28 6.13
N LEU A 16 16.46 -25.03 7.42
CA LEU A 16 15.10 -24.97 7.98
C LEU A 16 14.26 -23.87 7.32
N VAL A 17 14.86 -22.70 7.08
CA VAL A 17 14.18 -21.59 6.40
C VAL A 17 13.94 -21.92 4.93
N SER A 18 14.93 -22.53 4.25
CA SER A 18 14.78 -22.98 2.86
C SER A 18 13.62 -23.96 2.67
N VAL A 19 13.40 -24.87 3.64
CA VAL A 19 12.23 -25.77 3.63
C VAL A 19 10.91 -24.99 3.67
N ILE A 20 10.82 -23.92 4.45
CA ILE A 20 9.63 -23.08 4.53
C ILE A 20 9.45 -22.21 3.29
N LYS A 21 10.54 -21.65 2.74
CA LYS A 21 10.49 -20.85 1.50
C LYS A 21 10.12 -21.67 0.28
N ASN A 22 10.54 -22.94 0.21
CA ASN A 22 10.31 -23.78 -0.95
C ASN A 22 8.83 -24.11 -1.17
N GLN A 23 8.23 -23.45 -2.16
CA GLN A 23 6.81 -23.61 -2.51
C GLN A 23 6.45 -25.03 -3.02
N LYS A 24 7.44 -25.83 -3.43
CA LYS A 24 7.21 -27.21 -3.93
C LYS A 24 7.02 -28.23 -2.81
N ILE A 25 7.32 -27.87 -1.57
CA ILE A 25 7.20 -28.77 -0.42
C ILE A 25 5.80 -28.59 0.20
N PRO A 26 5.03 -29.67 0.43
CA PRO A 26 3.77 -29.59 1.18
C PRO A 26 4.04 -29.05 2.59
N LYS A 27 3.51 -27.86 2.88
CA LYS A 27 3.72 -27.17 4.14
C LYS A 27 2.63 -27.55 5.14
N ASP A 28 2.82 -28.68 5.82
CA ASP A 28 1.92 -29.10 6.89
C ASP A 28 2.13 -28.22 8.14
N SER A 29 1.06 -28.00 8.91
CA SER A 29 1.09 -27.22 10.17
C SER A 29 2.15 -27.73 11.16
N ASP A 30 2.39 -29.05 11.20
CA ASP A 30 3.41 -29.68 12.06
C ASP A 30 4.85 -29.28 11.69
N ILE A 31 5.15 -29.09 10.39
CA ILE A 31 6.49 -28.69 9.93
C ILE A 31 6.78 -27.26 10.40
N PHE A 32 5.82 -26.35 10.21
CA PHE A 32 5.93 -24.98 10.73
C PHE A 32 6.15 -25.00 12.25
N LEU A 33 5.35 -25.77 12.99
CA LEU A 33 5.43 -25.80 14.44
C LEU A 33 6.81 -26.29 14.94
N ARG A 34 7.37 -27.34 14.34
CA ARG A 34 8.69 -27.85 14.73
C ARG A 34 9.82 -26.86 14.44
N ILE A 35 9.74 -26.18 13.30
CA ILE A 35 10.73 -25.17 12.90
C ILE A 35 10.61 -23.95 13.83
N PHE A 36 9.39 -23.47 14.08
CA PHE A 36 9.14 -22.39 15.02
C PHE A 36 9.66 -22.71 16.41
N GLU A 37 9.33 -23.90 16.93
CA GLU A 37 9.76 -24.31 18.26
C GLU A 37 11.29 -24.38 18.35
N PHE A 38 11.96 -24.93 17.34
CA PHE A 38 13.41 -24.98 17.29
C PHE A 38 14.03 -23.58 17.28
N LEU A 39 13.59 -22.71 16.36
CA LEU A 39 14.12 -21.34 16.23
C LEU A 39 13.83 -20.51 17.48
N PHE A 40 12.63 -20.64 18.06
CA PHE A 40 12.25 -19.87 19.23
C PHE A 40 13.05 -20.27 20.48
N ILE A 41 13.22 -21.57 20.73
CA ILE A 41 13.99 -22.05 21.88
C ILE A 41 15.46 -21.67 21.76
N ASN A 42 16.06 -21.83 20.57
CA ASN A 42 17.49 -21.52 20.38
C ASN A 42 17.77 -20.01 20.19
N GLY A 43 16.75 -19.20 19.88
CA GLY A 43 16.88 -17.76 19.69
C GLY A 43 16.52 -16.91 20.92
N PHE A 44 15.52 -17.30 21.71
CA PHE A 44 14.97 -16.48 22.80
C PHE A 44 15.12 -17.11 24.19
N CYS A 45 15.61 -18.34 24.29
CA CYS A 45 15.68 -19.08 25.55
C CYS A 45 17.06 -19.68 25.82
N VAL A 46 17.36 -19.90 27.09
CA VAL A 46 18.46 -20.73 27.58
C VAL A 46 17.87 -21.92 28.30
N VAL A 47 18.21 -23.13 27.83
CA VAL A 47 17.82 -24.38 28.48
C VAL A 47 18.83 -24.66 29.60
N GLU A 48 18.41 -24.57 30.86
CA GLU A 48 19.32 -24.73 32.01
C GLU A 48 19.51 -26.20 32.39
N LYS A 49 18.49 -27.05 32.18
CA LYS A 49 18.49 -28.46 32.61
C LYS A 49 17.82 -29.36 31.60
N GLU A 50 18.46 -30.49 31.31
CA GLU A 50 17.85 -31.58 30.54
C GLU A 50 16.64 -32.15 31.28
N SER A 51 15.53 -32.33 30.57
CA SER A 51 14.36 -32.98 31.13
C SER A 51 13.86 -34.08 30.20
N LYS A 52 14.01 -35.34 30.61
CA LYS A 52 13.46 -36.50 29.90
C LYS A 52 11.94 -36.50 29.82
N LYS A 53 11.27 -35.71 30.69
CA LYS A 53 9.80 -35.51 30.71
C LYS A 53 9.38 -34.19 30.05
N ALA A 54 10.28 -33.52 29.32
CA ALA A 54 9.91 -32.30 28.60
C ALA A 54 8.84 -32.59 27.54
N PHE A 55 7.99 -31.58 27.30
CA PHE A 55 6.92 -31.67 26.32
C PHE A 55 7.42 -31.61 24.87
N THR A 56 8.69 -31.25 24.67
CA THR A 56 9.35 -31.18 23.35
C THR A 56 10.74 -31.81 23.40
N ASP A 57 11.17 -32.35 22.26
CA ASP A 57 12.49 -32.92 22.06
C ASP A 57 13.62 -31.89 22.21
N ASN A 58 13.35 -30.63 21.86
CA ASN A 58 14.32 -29.52 21.97
C ASN A 58 14.77 -29.23 23.41
N LEU A 59 14.04 -29.72 24.42
CA LEU A 59 14.36 -29.54 25.84
C LEU A 59 14.92 -30.82 26.50
N LYS A 60 15.04 -31.92 25.75
CA LYS A 60 15.50 -33.21 26.28
C LYS A 60 17.02 -33.29 26.38
N VAL A 61 17.75 -32.53 25.57
CA VAL A 61 19.21 -32.56 25.47
C VAL A 61 19.76 -31.14 25.49
N LEU A 62 20.84 -30.92 26.25
CA LEU A 62 21.54 -29.63 26.24
C LEU A 62 22.42 -29.51 24.98
N PRO A 63 22.36 -28.38 24.25
CA PRO A 63 23.26 -28.14 23.14
C PRO A 63 24.71 -28.12 23.65
N LYS A 64 25.59 -28.89 22.98
CA LYS A 64 27.04 -28.94 23.27
C LYS A 64 27.83 -28.69 21.99
N PRO A 65 28.66 -27.64 21.89
CA PRO A 65 28.85 -26.50 22.82
C PRO A 65 27.56 -25.70 23.07
N GLU A 66 27.53 -24.77 24.02
CA GLU A 66 26.39 -23.88 24.24
C GLU A 66 26.06 -23.05 22.98
N VAL A 67 24.84 -22.56 22.87
CA VAL A 67 24.41 -21.73 21.72
C VAL A 67 25.05 -20.35 21.88
N SER A 68 25.92 -19.97 20.93
CA SER A 68 26.56 -18.66 20.92
C SER A 68 25.57 -17.56 20.54
N GLU A 69 25.87 -16.33 20.94
CA GLU A 69 25.05 -15.13 20.65
C GLU A 69 24.80 -14.96 19.15
N LYS A 70 25.84 -15.15 18.32
CA LYS A 70 25.73 -15.17 16.85
C LYS A 70 24.69 -16.18 16.34
N THR A 71 24.64 -17.38 16.94
CA THR A 71 23.64 -18.38 16.55
C THR A 71 22.24 -17.98 17.06
N GLN A 72 22.15 -17.36 18.24
CA GLN A 72 20.87 -16.87 18.78
C GLN A 72 20.29 -15.76 17.90
N GLU A 73 21.10 -14.78 17.49
CA GLU A 73 20.72 -13.73 16.55
C GLU A 73 20.27 -14.29 15.20
N LEU A 74 21.02 -15.25 14.65
CA LEU A 74 20.62 -15.94 13.41
C LEU A 74 19.27 -16.63 13.59
N CYS A 75 19.05 -17.34 14.70
CA CYS A 75 17.76 -17.98 14.98
C CYS A 75 16.62 -16.95 15.11
N ARG A 76 16.87 -15.78 15.73
CA ARG A 76 15.89 -14.69 15.85
C ARG A 76 15.54 -14.07 14.49
N SER A 77 16.55 -13.78 13.67
CA SER A 77 16.37 -13.28 12.30
C SER A 77 15.54 -14.26 11.46
N ARG A 78 15.94 -15.54 11.44
CA ARG A 78 15.22 -16.58 10.70
C ARG A 78 13.83 -16.86 11.26
N PHE A 79 13.63 -16.73 12.57
CA PHE A 79 12.31 -16.82 13.19
C PHE A 79 11.34 -15.78 12.64
N GLN A 80 11.78 -14.52 12.45
CA GLN A 80 10.96 -13.47 11.85
C GLN A 80 10.58 -13.79 10.40
N THR A 81 11.51 -14.31 9.61
CA THR A 81 11.22 -14.77 8.24
C THR A 81 10.15 -15.88 8.23
N VAL A 82 10.31 -16.91 9.06
CA VAL A 82 9.35 -18.02 9.14
C VAL A 82 7.99 -17.54 9.69
N LEU A 83 7.99 -16.57 10.60
CA LEU A 83 6.78 -15.95 11.14
C LEU A 83 6.00 -15.23 10.03
N GLY A 84 6.69 -14.46 9.18
CA GLY A 84 6.11 -13.85 7.99
C GLY A 84 5.54 -14.87 7.01
N GLU A 85 6.30 -15.92 6.68
CA GLU A 85 5.86 -16.98 5.77
C GLU A 85 4.66 -17.78 6.29
N SER A 86 4.50 -17.89 7.60
CA SER A 86 3.36 -18.59 8.18
C SER A 86 2.01 -17.92 7.88
N LEU A 87 2.00 -16.62 7.55
CA LEU A 87 0.81 -15.90 7.08
C LEU A 87 0.29 -16.40 5.73
N ASN A 88 1.15 -17.08 4.96
CA ASN A 88 0.82 -17.67 3.67
C ASN A 88 0.44 -19.16 3.78
N SER A 89 0.42 -19.72 5.00
CA SER A 89 0.12 -21.15 5.21
C SER A 89 -1.32 -21.50 4.78
N PRO A 90 -1.54 -22.59 4.02
CA PRO A 90 -2.88 -23.07 3.65
C PRO A 90 -3.78 -23.34 4.86
N ALA A 91 -3.19 -23.67 6.02
CA ALA A 91 -3.92 -23.90 7.26
C ALA A 91 -4.76 -22.69 7.71
N LEU A 92 -4.33 -21.47 7.34
CA LEU A 92 -5.08 -20.23 7.61
C LEU A 92 -6.41 -20.14 6.83
N ALA A 93 -6.52 -20.84 5.70
CA ALA A 93 -7.77 -20.94 4.94
C ALA A 93 -8.71 -22.01 5.50
N SER A 94 -8.18 -22.96 6.29
CA SER A 94 -8.98 -24.00 6.91
C SER A 94 -9.73 -23.47 8.15
N THR A 95 -10.89 -24.03 8.43
CA THR A 95 -11.66 -23.76 9.67
C THR A 95 -11.49 -24.86 10.71
N GLU A 96 -10.81 -25.95 10.34
CA GLU A 96 -10.69 -27.16 11.15
C GLU A 96 -9.31 -27.28 11.82
N GLU A 97 -8.26 -26.67 11.26
CA GLU A 97 -6.91 -26.68 11.86
C GLU A 97 -6.55 -25.31 12.45
N ASP A 98 -5.95 -25.34 13.64
CA ASP A 98 -5.35 -24.16 14.27
C ASP A 98 -4.18 -23.66 13.42
N ALA A 99 -4.11 -22.35 13.20
CA ALA A 99 -3.00 -21.74 12.49
C ALA A 99 -1.66 -22.03 13.20
N PRO A 100 -0.55 -22.19 12.45
CA PRO A 100 0.76 -22.47 13.07
C PRO A 100 1.18 -21.45 14.13
N SER A 101 0.84 -20.17 13.94
CA SER A 101 1.11 -19.11 14.91
C SER A 101 0.29 -19.23 16.20
N VAL A 102 -0.95 -19.72 16.13
CA VAL A 102 -1.76 -20.02 17.33
C VAL A 102 -1.14 -21.17 18.11
N GLN A 103 -0.68 -22.22 17.41
CA GLN A 103 0.00 -23.36 18.03
C GLN A 103 1.34 -22.94 18.67
N LEU A 104 2.10 -22.07 18.01
CA LEU A 104 3.33 -21.50 18.56
C LEU A 104 3.07 -20.71 19.84
N LEU A 105 2.00 -19.90 19.88
CA LEU A 105 1.64 -19.17 21.10
C LEU A 105 1.38 -20.13 22.29
N GLN A 106 0.75 -21.29 22.04
CA GLN A 106 0.57 -22.32 23.06
C GLN A 106 1.91 -22.94 23.52
N VAL A 107 2.88 -23.10 22.61
CA VAL A 107 4.24 -23.56 22.95
C VAL A 107 4.95 -22.53 23.82
N ILE A 108 4.90 -21.25 23.46
CA ILE A 108 5.48 -20.15 24.26
C ILE A 108 4.90 -20.13 25.67
N ASP A 109 3.60 -20.40 25.83
CA ASP A 109 2.95 -20.47 27.14
C ASP A 109 3.41 -21.67 27.98
N LYS A 110 3.64 -22.81 27.35
CA LYS A 110 4.24 -23.98 28.00
C LYS A 110 5.69 -23.70 28.41
N LEU A 111 6.47 -23.01 27.57
CA LEU A 111 7.84 -22.59 27.88
C LEU A 111 7.88 -21.61 29.06
N THR A 112 6.95 -20.65 29.12
CA THR A 112 6.82 -19.69 30.23
C THR A 112 6.54 -20.41 31.57
N SER A 113 5.86 -21.56 31.53
CA SER A 113 5.55 -22.36 32.72
C SER A 113 6.65 -23.38 33.07
N ALA A 114 7.66 -23.56 32.21
CA ALA A 114 8.69 -24.57 32.35
C ALA A 114 9.80 -24.09 33.32
N LYS A 115 10.14 -24.92 34.30
CA LYS A 115 11.20 -24.60 35.29
C LYS A 115 12.62 -24.81 34.80
N ASN A 116 12.80 -25.39 33.61
CA ASN A 116 14.08 -25.77 33.03
C ASN A 116 14.50 -24.85 31.87
N VAL A 117 13.74 -23.79 31.63
CA VAL A 117 13.97 -22.83 30.54
C VAL A 117 13.93 -21.43 31.14
N LYS A 118 14.92 -20.61 30.79
CA LYS A 118 14.95 -19.19 31.12
C LYS A 118 14.88 -18.39 29.82
N PHE A 119 14.03 -17.36 29.77
CA PHE A 119 14.01 -16.43 28.64
C PHE A 119 15.24 -15.51 28.72
N LEU A 120 15.84 -15.21 27.58
CA LEU A 120 17.01 -14.31 27.49
C LEU A 120 16.64 -12.90 27.97
N THR A 121 15.46 -12.43 27.58
CA THR A 121 14.92 -11.12 27.96
C THR A 121 13.69 -11.31 28.84
N GLU A 122 13.69 -10.71 30.02
CA GLU A 122 12.51 -10.68 30.87
C GLU A 122 11.54 -9.61 30.39
N LEU A 123 10.27 -9.98 30.19
CA LEU A 123 9.23 -9.01 29.87
C LEU A 123 9.01 -8.06 31.05
N ASP A 124 8.98 -6.76 30.76
CA ASP A 124 8.64 -5.73 31.74
C ASP A 124 7.15 -5.83 32.18
N LYS A 125 6.71 -4.86 33.00
CA LYS A 125 5.33 -4.84 33.50
C LYS A 125 4.31 -4.51 32.40
N GLU A 126 4.68 -3.67 31.44
CA GLU A 126 3.81 -3.17 30.37
C GLU A 126 3.59 -4.26 29.33
N ALA A 127 4.67 -4.90 28.84
CA ALA A 127 4.64 -6.07 27.99
C ALA A 127 3.84 -7.24 28.59
N LYS A 128 3.96 -7.48 29.90
CA LYS A 128 3.14 -8.49 30.60
C LYS A 128 1.66 -8.10 30.62
N ALA A 129 1.34 -6.82 30.83
CA ALA A 129 -0.03 -6.33 30.83
C ALA A 129 -0.66 -6.41 29.43
N ALA A 130 0.03 -5.93 28.40
CA ALA A 130 -0.37 -6.00 26.99
C ALA A 130 -0.60 -7.46 26.55
N LYS A 131 0.35 -8.37 26.85
CA LYS A 131 0.20 -9.81 26.57
C LYS A 131 -1.04 -10.41 27.25
N THR A 132 -1.36 -9.99 28.47
CA THR A 132 -2.53 -10.46 29.20
C THR A 132 -3.83 -9.91 28.59
N SER A 133 -3.84 -8.63 28.22
CA SER A 133 -4.94 -7.96 27.53
C SER A 133 -5.26 -8.64 26.20
N ALA A 134 -4.25 -8.79 25.34
CA ALA A 134 -4.37 -9.47 24.04
C ALA A 134 -4.91 -10.90 24.18
N LYS A 135 -4.41 -11.69 25.14
CA LYS A 135 -4.92 -13.05 25.39
C LYS A 135 -6.37 -13.09 25.86
N SER A 136 -6.79 -12.14 26.69
CA SER A 136 -8.20 -12.02 27.11
C SER A 136 -9.09 -11.75 25.90
N THR A 137 -8.64 -10.87 25.01
CA THR A 137 -9.31 -10.55 23.75
C THR A 137 -9.36 -11.75 22.80
N LEU A 138 -8.25 -12.48 22.63
CA LEU A 138 -8.19 -13.73 21.85
C LEU A 138 -9.19 -14.79 22.36
N ASN A 139 -9.29 -14.96 23.68
CA ASN A 139 -10.29 -15.86 24.26
C ASN A 139 -11.73 -15.42 23.96
N THR A 140 -11.97 -14.11 23.87
CA THR A 140 -13.28 -13.55 23.51
C THR A 140 -13.57 -13.76 22.02
N ILE A 141 -12.58 -13.55 21.16
CA ILE A 141 -12.65 -13.84 19.72
C ILE A 141 -13.00 -15.32 19.49
N ASN A 142 -12.29 -16.24 20.13
CA ASN A 142 -12.52 -17.68 19.98
C ASN A 142 -13.92 -18.12 20.43
N LYS A 143 -14.43 -17.55 21.53
CA LYS A 143 -15.83 -17.77 21.94
C LYS A 143 -16.80 -17.26 20.88
N LYS A 144 -16.57 -16.06 20.34
CA LYS A 144 -17.44 -15.48 19.32
C LYS A 144 -17.39 -16.29 18.02
N LEU A 145 -16.21 -16.71 17.59
CA LEU A 145 -15.96 -17.56 16.42
C LEU A 145 -16.74 -18.88 16.52
N SER A 146 -16.81 -19.49 17.71
CA SER A 146 -17.59 -20.71 17.94
C SER A 146 -19.11 -20.52 17.91
N SER A 147 -19.58 -19.27 18.02
CA SER A 147 -21.01 -18.94 18.13
C SER A 147 -21.60 -18.29 16.89
N THR A 148 -20.79 -17.57 16.10
CA THR A 148 -21.26 -16.86 14.91
C THR A 148 -21.34 -17.81 13.71
N THR A 149 -22.34 -17.58 12.86
CA THR A 149 -22.50 -18.27 11.57
C THR A 149 -22.31 -17.33 10.39
N ASP A 150 -22.09 -16.03 10.64
CA ASP A 150 -21.89 -15.05 9.59
C ASP A 150 -20.48 -15.18 9.01
N LYS A 151 -20.40 -15.43 7.70
CA LYS A 151 -19.12 -15.61 6.99
C LYS A 151 -18.28 -14.33 7.01
N GLU A 152 -18.90 -13.16 6.94
CA GLU A 152 -18.17 -11.88 6.93
C GLU A 152 -17.56 -11.63 8.32
N GLU A 153 -18.36 -11.79 9.38
CA GLU A 153 -17.90 -11.68 10.76
C GLU A 153 -16.79 -12.70 11.07
N ILE A 154 -16.91 -13.97 10.63
CA ILE A 154 -15.87 -14.99 10.82
C ILE A 154 -14.54 -14.54 10.19
N VAL A 155 -14.56 -14.00 8.98
CA VAL A 155 -13.35 -13.52 8.29
C VAL A 155 -12.71 -12.35 9.07
N GLN A 156 -13.53 -11.43 9.58
CA GLN A 156 -13.07 -10.30 10.39
C GLN A 156 -12.48 -10.73 11.73
N LEU A 157 -13.14 -11.66 12.43
CA LEU A 157 -12.66 -12.24 13.69
C LEU A 157 -11.33 -12.99 13.50
N LYS A 158 -11.21 -13.79 12.44
CA LYS A 158 -9.95 -14.47 12.09
C LYS A 158 -8.82 -13.50 11.73
N ALA A 159 -9.15 -12.36 11.12
CA ALA A 159 -8.15 -11.33 10.83
C ALA A 159 -7.61 -10.70 12.14
N PHE A 160 -8.50 -10.36 13.08
CA PHE A 160 -8.10 -9.88 14.41
C PHE A 160 -7.35 -10.93 15.23
N GLU A 161 -7.77 -12.19 15.20
CA GLU A 161 -7.06 -13.29 15.84
C GLU A 161 -5.63 -13.38 15.31
N SER A 162 -5.48 -13.42 13.98
CA SER A 162 -4.17 -13.43 13.33
C SER A 162 -3.34 -12.23 13.77
N LEU A 163 -3.90 -11.03 13.76
CA LEU A 163 -3.17 -9.82 14.10
C LEU A 163 -2.66 -9.85 15.56
N LEU A 164 -3.55 -10.14 16.51
CA LEU A 164 -3.20 -10.20 17.94
C LEU A 164 -2.21 -11.32 18.26
N VAL A 165 -2.35 -12.51 17.65
CA VAL A 165 -1.43 -13.62 17.87
C VAL A 165 -0.01 -13.24 17.44
N HIS A 166 0.15 -12.63 16.26
CA HIS A 166 1.47 -12.26 15.76
C HIS A 166 2.08 -11.11 16.56
N LEU A 167 1.29 -10.11 16.97
CA LEU A 167 1.76 -9.04 17.85
C LEU A 167 2.21 -9.59 19.22
N VAL A 168 1.48 -10.54 19.81
CA VAL A 168 1.89 -11.17 21.08
C VAL A 168 3.18 -11.98 20.94
N ILE A 169 3.40 -12.61 19.79
CA ILE A 169 4.68 -13.27 19.49
C ILE A 169 5.79 -12.23 19.32
N LEU A 170 5.49 -11.10 18.64
CA LEU A 170 6.44 -10.02 18.38
C LEU A 170 6.98 -9.37 19.66
N ILE A 171 6.22 -9.36 20.76
CA ILE A 171 6.69 -8.92 22.10
C ILE A 171 8.04 -9.55 22.49
N HIS A 172 8.30 -10.79 22.07
CA HIS A 172 9.55 -11.48 22.41
C HIS A 172 10.76 -11.02 21.58
N SER A 173 10.52 -10.40 20.43
CA SER A 173 11.55 -9.87 19.54
C SER A 173 11.69 -8.35 19.70
N ASP A 174 10.57 -7.64 19.70
CA ASP A 174 10.48 -6.19 19.85
C ASP A 174 9.30 -5.87 20.77
N ALA A 175 9.60 -5.64 22.05
CA ALA A 175 8.59 -5.40 23.07
C ALA A 175 7.97 -4.01 22.95
N ALA A 176 8.78 -2.98 22.67
CA ALA A 176 8.32 -1.60 22.60
C ALA A 176 7.31 -1.43 21.46
N GLU A 177 7.66 -1.92 20.27
CA GLU A 177 6.80 -1.84 19.09
C GLU A 177 5.50 -2.63 19.30
N ALA A 178 5.59 -3.86 19.81
CA ALA A 178 4.43 -4.73 19.95
C ALA A 178 3.44 -4.22 21.02
N VAL A 179 3.93 -3.65 22.13
CA VAL A 179 3.07 -3.17 23.22
C VAL A 179 2.19 -2.01 22.77
N SER A 180 2.79 -0.99 22.14
CA SER A 180 2.07 0.17 21.61
C SER A 180 0.94 -0.26 20.68
N ASN A 181 1.27 -1.14 19.72
CA ASN A 181 0.31 -1.63 18.73
C ASN A 181 -0.81 -2.52 19.34
N ILE A 182 -0.55 -3.26 20.42
CA ILE A 182 -1.53 -4.19 21.00
C ILE A 182 -2.71 -3.46 21.62
N ASP A 183 -2.46 -2.39 22.37
CA ASP A 183 -3.52 -1.67 23.08
C ASP A 183 -4.48 -1.01 22.08
N ASP A 184 -3.97 -0.41 21.01
CA ASP A 184 -4.78 0.15 19.93
C ASP A 184 -5.65 -0.90 19.23
N ILE A 185 -5.07 -2.08 18.92
CA ILE A 185 -5.82 -3.17 18.28
C ILE A 185 -6.87 -3.77 19.21
N VAL A 186 -6.57 -3.91 20.51
CA VAL A 186 -7.55 -4.39 21.49
C VAL A 186 -8.71 -3.39 21.61
N ASN A 187 -8.42 -2.09 21.65
CA ASN A 187 -9.43 -1.04 21.67
C ASN A 187 -10.28 -1.04 20.39
N CYS A 188 -9.66 -1.18 19.22
CA CYS A 188 -10.35 -1.33 17.94
C CYS A 188 -11.31 -2.53 17.95
N TYR A 189 -10.85 -3.69 18.44
CA TYR A 189 -11.68 -4.89 18.53
C TYR A 189 -12.91 -4.65 19.42
N ILE A 190 -12.73 -4.04 20.61
CA ILE A 190 -13.82 -3.77 21.55
C ILE A 190 -14.87 -2.85 20.94
N ARG A 191 -14.44 -1.83 20.18
CA ARG A 191 -15.34 -0.87 19.53
C ARG A 191 -16.08 -1.48 18.33
N ILE A 192 -15.42 -2.32 17.52
CA ILE A 192 -16.03 -2.99 16.36
C ILE A 192 -16.98 -4.10 16.80
N PHE A 193 -16.64 -4.83 17.87
CA PHE A 193 -17.42 -5.95 18.39
C PHE A 193 -17.84 -5.72 19.85
N PRO A 194 -18.71 -4.74 20.13
CA PRO A 194 -19.16 -4.45 21.48
C PRO A 194 -19.84 -5.68 22.09
N ALA A 195 -19.41 -6.08 23.29
CA ALA A 195 -20.05 -7.18 24.00
C ALA A 195 -21.49 -6.80 24.37
N GLU A 196 -22.46 -7.68 24.11
CA GLU A 196 -23.85 -7.53 24.57
C GLU A 196 -23.94 -7.65 26.11
N THR A 197 -23.46 -6.63 26.83
CA THR A 197 -23.72 -6.52 28.26
C THR A 197 -25.03 -5.77 28.46
N LYS A 198 -25.98 -6.42 29.14
CA LYS A 198 -27.36 -5.97 29.46
C LYS A 198 -27.48 -4.65 30.26
N LYS A 199 -26.47 -3.77 30.27
CA LYS A 199 -26.47 -2.46 30.93
C LYS A 199 -26.55 -1.26 29.97
N SER A 200 -26.41 -1.44 28.66
CA SER A 200 -26.45 -0.33 27.70
C SER A 200 -27.83 0.33 27.53
N LYS A 201 -28.94 -0.33 27.90
CA LYS A 201 -30.28 0.29 27.85
C LYS A 201 -30.57 1.36 28.92
N LYS A 202 -29.66 1.58 29.89
CA LYS A 202 -29.88 2.61 30.94
C LYS A 202 -28.98 3.84 30.81
N ASN A 203 -27.92 3.77 29.99
CA ASN A 203 -27.04 4.91 29.71
C ASN A 203 -27.27 5.50 28.30
N ALA A 204 -27.96 4.80 27.40
CA ALA A 204 -28.37 5.36 26.10
C ALA A 204 -29.42 6.50 26.20
N ALA A 205 -29.91 6.84 27.39
CA ALA A 205 -30.86 7.93 27.61
C ALA A 205 -30.24 9.12 28.38
N LYS A 206 -28.91 9.14 28.56
CA LYS A 206 -28.23 10.21 29.30
C LYS A 206 -26.93 10.74 28.67
N ASN A 207 -26.50 10.18 27.53
CA ASN A 207 -25.40 10.67 26.71
C ASN A 207 -25.93 11.05 25.32
N GLU A 208 -26.99 11.86 25.25
CA GLU A 208 -27.46 12.47 23.99
C GLU A 208 -26.94 13.93 23.84
N GLU A 209 -26.04 14.40 24.72
CA GLU A 209 -25.57 15.80 24.72
C GLU A 209 -24.03 15.96 24.67
N GLU A 210 -23.26 14.91 24.38
CA GLU A 210 -21.82 14.99 24.09
C GLU A 210 -21.49 14.10 22.86
N GLU A 211 -22.02 14.47 21.68
CA GLU A 211 -21.49 14.01 20.39
C GLU A 211 -20.28 14.89 20.01
N GLU A 212 -19.19 14.80 20.79
CA GLU A 212 -17.86 15.21 20.32
C GLU A 212 -17.18 13.98 19.71
N GLU A 213 -17.13 13.93 18.37
CA GLU A 213 -16.10 13.30 17.52
C GLU A 213 -15.40 12.02 18.02
N GLU A 214 -16.10 10.98 18.49
CA GLU A 214 -15.46 9.66 18.58
C GLU A 214 -15.24 9.11 17.15
N ALA A 215 -13.98 9.12 16.70
CA ALA A 215 -13.57 8.61 15.40
C ALA A 215 -14.12 7.19 15.15
N ASN A 216 -14.59 6.94 13.93
CA ASN A 216 -15.20 5.65 13.58
C ASN A 216 -14.22 4.51 13.86
N PRO A 217 -14.63 3.38 14.47
CA PRO A 217 -13.72 2.28 14.77
C PRO A 217 -12.97 1.72 13.54
N ILE A 218 -13.56 1.84 12.35
CA ILE A 218 -12.90 1.46 11.09
C ILE A 218 -11.82 2.47 10.67
N GLU A 219 -12.01 3.76 10.95
CA GLU A 219 -11.02 4.81 10.69
C GLU A 219 -9.81 4.62 11.59
N VAL A 220 -10.03 4.37 12.89
CA VAL A 220 -8.95 4.04 13.84
C VAL A 220 -8.19 2.77 13.40
N LEU A 221 -8.91 1.73 12.96
CA LEU A 221 -8.26 0.53 12.43
C LEU A 221 -7.38 0.86 11.21
N VAL A 222 -7.87 1.66 10.26
CA VAL A 222 -7.10 2.05 9.07
C VAL A 222 -5.87 2.87 9.45
N ASP A 223 -5.97 3.75 10.43
CA ASP A 223 -4.84 4.55 10.92
C ASP A 223 -3.73 3.66 11.53
N VAL A 224 -4.11 2.70 12.37
CA VAL A 224 -3.15 1.70 12.91
C VAL A 224 -2.55 0.84 11.79
N LEU A 225 -3.31 0.50 10.75
CA LEU A 225 -2.77 -0.22 9.61
C LEU A 225 -1.78 0.62 8.79
N LEU A 226 -2.00 1.94 8.69
CA LEU A 226 -1.07 2.86 8.03
C LEU A 226 0.21 3.02 8.85
N SER A 227 0.13 3.11 10.18
CA SER A 227 1.31 3.13 11.06
C SER A 227 2.16 1.86 10.94
N PHE A 228 1.53 0.70 10.72
CA PHE A 228 2.26 -0.54 10.44
C PHE A 228 2.99 -0.54 9.10
N LEU A 229 2.45 0.12 8.07
CA LEU A 229 3.08 0.18 6.76
C LEU A 229 4.25 1.16 6.69
N LEU A 230 4.28 2.17 7.57
CA LEU A 230 5.43 3.06 7.74
C LEU A 230 6.65 2.30 8.25
N LYS A 231 6.45 1.28 9.08
CA LYS A 231 7.55 0.49 9.68
C LYS A 231 8.20 -0.45 8.65
N PRO A 232 9.52 -0.68 8.73
CA PRO A 232 10.25 -1.60 7.84
C PRO A 232 10.03 -3.08 8.22
N SER A 233 8.78 -3.50 8.42
CA SER A 233 8.43 -4.85 8.88
C SER A 233 7.56 -5.58 7.85
N LEU A 234 8.15 -6.60 7.18
CA LEU A 234 7.41 -7.45 6.24
C LEU A 234 6.23 -8.17 6.90
N LEU A 235 6.41 -8.60 8.15
CA LEU A 235 5.36 -9.26 8.93
C LEU A 235 4.15 -8.33 9.11
N LEU A 236 4.38 -7.09 9.54
CA LEU A 236 3.32 -6.11 9.73
C LEU A 236 2.64 -5.74 8.41
N ARG A 237 3.40 -5.60 7.33
CA ARG A 237 2.84 -5.37 5.97
C ARG A 237 1.89 -6.48 5.55
N ASN A 238 2.28 -7.74 5.72
CA ASN A 238 1.45 -8.89 5.38
C ASN A 238 0.20 -9.00 6.28
N LEU A 239 0.33 -8.64 7.57
CA LEU A 239 -0.80 -8.55 8.49
C LEU A 239 -1.78 -7.45 8.07
N THR A 240 -1.26 -6.27 7.73
CA THR A 240 -2.07 -5.16 7.22
C THR A 240 -2.86 -5.57 5.98
N GLU A 241 -2.24 -6.22 5.01
CA GLU A 241 -2.93 -6.68 3.80
C GLU A 241 -4.07 -7.66 4.14
N LYS A 242 -3.82 -8.61 5.06
CA LYS A 242 -4.80 -9.60 5.50
C LYS A 242 -5.99 -8.97 6.22
N VAL A 243 -5.73 -8.04 7.13
CA VAL A 243 -6.78 -7.33 7.89
C VAL A 243 -7.56 -6.41 6.97
N PHE A 244 -6.87 -5.63 6.12
CA PHE A 244 -7.51 -4.75 5.16
C PHE A 244 -8.45 -5.51 4.21
N LYS A 245 -8.03 -6.68 3.70
CA LYS A 245 -8.86 -7.58 2.88
C LYS A 245 -10.15 -8.03 3.59
N ALA A 246 -10.11 -8.19 4.92
CA ALA A 246 -11.24 -8.63 5.73
C ALA A 246 -12.24 -7.50 6.04
N PHE A 247 -11.75 -6.26 6.18
CA PHE A 247 -12.56 -5.07 6.49
C PHE A 247 -12.91 -4.22 5.27
N CYS A 248 -12.46 -4.61 4.08
CA CYS A 248 -12.62 -3.90 2.82
C CYS A 248 -14.08 -3.46 2.53
N SER A 249 -15.07 -4.29 2.89
CA SER A 249 -16.52 -4.02 2.71
C SER A 249 -17.11 -3.03 3.73
N LYS A 250 -16.40 -2.75 4.83
CA LYS A 250 -16.84 -1.84 5.91
C LYS A 250 -16.16 -0.48 5.87
N LEU A 251 -15.28 -0.24 4.90
CA LEU A 251 -14.58 1.03 4.76
C LEU A 251 -15.57 2.19 4.58
N THR A 252 -15.31 3.27 5.31
CA THR A 252 -16.05 4.52 5.23
C THR A 252 -15.36 5.48 4.25
N LYS A 253 -16.07 6.54 3.88
CA LYS A 253 -15.50 7.65 3.08
C LYS A 253 -14.24 8.23 3.74
N ASN A 254 -14.33 8.57 5.03
CA ASN A 254 -13.20 9.12 5.79
C ASN A 254 -12.02 8.15 5.84
N ALA A 255 -12.26 6.85 6.02
CA ALA A 255 -11.20 5.84 6.01
C ALA A 255 -10.46 5.80 4.66
N ILE A 256 -11.18 5.96 3.54
CA ILE A 256 -10.56 6.06 2.22
C ILE A 256 -9.80 7.38 2.05
N THR A 257 -10.35 8.49 2.56
CA THR A 257 -9.66 9.78 2.55
C THR A 257 -8.34 9.71 3.33
N LEU A 258 -8.29 9.06 4.50
CA LEU A 258 -7.05 8.83 5.25
C LEU A 258 -5.99 8.11 4.40
N ILE A 259 -6.38 7.03 3.71
CA ILE A 259 -5.47 6.26 2.84
C ILE A 259 -4.94 7.12 1.69
N ILE A 260 -5.78 7.99 1.11
CA ILE A 260 -5.39 8.85 0.00
C ILE A 260 -4.48 9.98 0.45
N ASN A 261 -4.79 10.62 1.58
CA ASN A 261 -4.05 11.77 2.11
C ASN A 261 -2.58 11.43 2.34
N VAL A 262 -2.33 10.24 2.88
CA VAL A 262 -0.98 9.71 3.08
C VAL A 262 -0.14 9.61 1.79
N LEU A 263 -0.76 9.51 0.61
CA LEU A 263 -0.05 9.50 -0.68
C LEU A 263 0.44 10.90 -1.10
N ASN A 264 -0.15 11.97 -0.54
CA ASN A 264 0.23 13.33 -0.87
C ASN A 264 1.66 13.62 -0.37
N PRO A 265 2.54 14.17 -1.22
CA PRO A 265 3.92 14.54 -0.86
C PRO A 265 4.02 15.37 0.42
N GLU A 266 3.18 16.39 0.58
CA GLU A 266 3.21 17.34 1.70
C GLU A 266 2.81 16.69 3.04
N GLU A 267 1.74 15.90 3.03
CA GLU A 267 1.25 15.21 4.23
C GLU A 267 2.14 14.03 4.60
N SER A 268 2.69 13.32 3.60
CA SER A 268 3.61 12.20 3.86
C SER A 268 4.86 12.64 4.63
N ALA A 269 5.43 13.81 4.33
CA ALA A 269 6.62 14.32 5.01
C ALA A 269 6.34 14.62 6.50
N ALA A 270 5.19 15.23 6.80
CA ALA A 270 4.79 15.57 8.17
C ALA A 270 4.56 14.32 9.05
N VAL A 271 3.88 13.30 8.50
CA VAL A 271 3.62 12.04 9.21
C VAL A 271 4.92 11.31 9.60
N ILE A 272 6.01 11.54 8.86
CA ILE A 272 7.29 10.89 9.12
C ILE A 272 8.12 11.66 10.14
N GLU A 273 8.12 13.00 10.08
CA GLU A 273 8.78 13.82 11.10
C GLU A 273 8.22 13.48 12.50
N GLU A 274 6.91 13.31 12.62
CA GLU A 274 6.26 12.91 13.88
C GLU A 274 6.60 11.48 14.34
N ASN A 275 6.91 10.55 13.43
CA ASN A 275 7.24 9.16 13.77
C ASN A 275 8.75 8.92 13.97
N ASN A 276 9.63 9.76 13.41
CA ASN A 276 11.08 9.65 13.56
C ASN A 276 11.63 10.38 14.80
N ASP A 277 10.84 11.25 15.44
CA ASP A 277 11.25 11.98 16.65
C ASP A 277 11.37 11.09 17.90
N GLU A 278 10.91 9.83 17.88
CA GLU A 278 11.07 8.88 19.00
C GLU A 278 12.35 8.02 18.93
N ASP A 279 13.05 7.95 17.80
CA ASP A 279 14.27 7.13 17.61
C ASP A 279 15.56 7.96 17.41
N GLY A 280 15.54 9.23 17.81
CA GLY A 280 16.73 10.09 17.91
C GLY A 280 17.61 9.74 19.11
N MET A 281 18.07 8.48 19.23
CA MET A 281 19.12 8.15 20.20
C MET A 281 20.45 8.75 19.70
N ASP A 282 21.01 9.63 20.53
CA ASP A 282 22.42 9.98 20.61
C ASP A 282 23.28 8.73 20.37
N ILE A 283 23.91 8.61 19.20
CA ILE A 283 24.99 7.65 18.97
C ILE A 283 26.29 8.40 19.19
N ASP A 284 26.63 8.53 20.46
CA ASP A 284 28.02 8.50 20.92
C ASP A 284 28.38 7.01 21.01
N GLU A 285 29.26 6.51 20.14
CA GLU A 285 30.30 5.53 20.48
C GLU A 285 31.05 4.99 19.25
N GLU A 286 32.38 5.06 19.40
CA GLU A 286 33.38 4.28 18.70
C GLU A 286 33.10 2.77 18.81
N GLU A 287 33.03 2.04 17.69
CA GLU A 287 33.71 0.75 17.62
C GLU A 287 34.03 0.35 16.18
N ASP A 288 35.33 0.19 15.95
CA ASP A 288 35.98 -0.31 14.76
C ASP A 288 35.73 -1.83 14.64
N GLY A 289 35.18 -2.27 13.50
CA GLY A 289 34.76 -3.65 13.32
C GLY A 289 34.52 -4.01 11.86
N ASP A 290 35.61 -4.23 11.14
CA ASP A 290 35.71 -4.88 9.82
C ASP A 290 34.68 -6.03 9.64
N VAL A 291 33.65 -5.80 8.83
CA VAL A 291 32.74 -6.85 8.35
C VAL A 291 32.94 -7.04 6.85
N VAL A 292 33.67 -8.11 6.57
CA VAL A 292 33.88 -8.76 5.28
C VAL A 292 32.55 -8.95 4.53
N MET A 293 32.50 -8.39 3.32
CA MET A 293 31.52 -8.71 2.29
C MET A 293 31.63 -10.21 1.95
N GLU A 294 30.58 -10.99 2.24
CA GLU A 294 30.43 -12.34 1.67
C GLU A 294 29.26 -12.33 0.70
N ASP A 295 29.66 -12.45 -0.56
CA ASP A 295 28.89 -12.66 -1.77
C ASP A 295 28.07 -13.95 -1.67
N GLY A 296 26.78 -13.86 -2.00
CA GLY A 296 25.82 -14.96 -1.90
C GLY A 296 24.64 -14.69 -2.81
N GLU A 297 24.82 -14.99 -4.10
CA GLU A 297 23.75 -15.09 -5.08
C GLU A 297 22.62 -16.01 -4.57
N GLU A 298 21.38 -15.55 -4.62
CA GLU A 298 20.20 -16.24 -5.19
C GLU A 298 18.92 -15.42 -4.99
N ASP A 299 18.42 -14.86 -6.11
CA ASP A 299 17.04 -14.96 -6.64
C ASP A 299 15.90 -15.14 -5.60
N ASP A 300 15.34 -14.02 -5.15
CA ASP A 300 13.94 -13.89 -4.70
C ASP A 300 13.51 -12.47 -5.11
N ASP A 301 12.30 -12.32 -5.67
CA ASP A 301 11.70 -11.09 -6.19
C ASP A 301 11.60 -9.97 -5.11
N ASP A 302 12.74 -9.44 -4.65
CA ASP A 302 12.81 -8.07 -4.16
C ASP A 302 12.76 -7.20 -5.41
N ASP A 303 11.70 -6.39 -5.51
CA ASP A 303 11.68 -5.21 -6.37
C ASP A 303 12.81 -4.29 -5.87
N ASP A 304 14.06 -4.65 -6.22
CA ASP A 304 15.25 -3.82 -6.11
C ASP A 304 15.05 -2.73 -7.16
N LEU A 305 14.25 -1.75 -6.77
CA LEU A 305 14.01 -0.55 -7.54
C LEU A 305 15.35 0.18 -7.56
N ASP A 306 16.15 -0.13 -8.58
CA ASP A 306 17.32 0.63 -9.03
C ASP A 306 16.84 2.08 -9.25
N ILE A 307 16.87 2.87 -8.18
CA ILE A 307 16.78 4.31 -8.27
C ILE A 307 18.14 4.69 -8.85
N GLU A 308 18.15 5.00 -10.15
CA GLU A 308 19.32 5.54 -10.84
C GLU A 308 19.95 6.60 -9.94
N GLU A 309 21.25 6.44 -9.67
CA GLU A 309 22.05 7.45 -8.99
C GLU A 309 21.94 8.75 -9.80
N ASP A 310 21.12 9.69 -9.31
CA ASP A 310 21.46 11.09 -9.51
C ASP A 310 22.75 11.30 -8.71
N ASP A 311 23.86 11.02 -9.39
CA ASP A 311 25.17 11.58 -9.13
C ASP A 311 25.06 13.08 -9.40
N ASP A 312 24.26 13.75 -8.56
CA ASP A 312 24.34 15.19 -8.40
C ASP A 312 25.75 15.44 -7.88
N ASP A 313 26.61 15.87 -8.81
CA ASP A 313 27.77 16.73 -8.57
C ASP A 313 27.27 18.02 -7.87
N GLU A 314 26.68 17.88 -6.68
CA GLU A 314 26.31 18.97 -5.81
C GLU A 314 27.61 19.69 -5.44
N GLU A 315 27.71 20.95 -5.89
CA GLU A 315 28.77 21.88 -5.52
C GLU A 315 29.15 21.68 -4.05
N VAL A 316 30.44 21.41 -3.80
CA VAL A 316 31.00 21.13 -2.48
C VAL A 316 30.37 22.05 -1.43
N ASP A 317 29.44 21.47 -0.68
CA ASP A 317 28.57 22.15 0.28
C ASP A 317 29.36 23.14 1.14
N GLU A 318 28.86 24.37 1.24
CA GLU A 318 29.54 25.46 1.95
C GLU A 318 29.75 25.12 3.44
N GLU A 319 28.94 24.20 3.99
CA GLU A 319 29.15 23.64 5.33
C GLU A 319 30.34 22.68 5.42
N LEU A 320 30.59 21.87 4.38
CA LEU A 320 31.77 21.02 4.27
C LEU A 320 33.03 21.88 4.12
N ARG A 321 32.97 22.95 3.30
CA ARG A 321 34.03 23.95 3.24
C ARG A 321 34.27 24.62 4.58
N ARG A 322 33.22 24.98 5.33
CA ARG A 322 33.35 25.59 6.66
C ARG A 322 33.93 24.62 7.69
N LYS A 323 33.57 23.33 7.64
CA LYS A 323 34.14 22.30 8.54
C LYS A 323 35.61 22.02 8.20
N ILE A 324 35.94 21.90 6.91
CA ILE A 324 37.34 21.78 6.44
C ILE A 324 38.14 23.02 6.83
N GLN A 325 37.60 24.22 6.63
CA GLN A 325 38.23 25.49 7.00
C GLN A 325 38.36 25.65 8.51
N ALA A 326 37.42 25.17 9.32
CA ALA A 326 37.54 25.16 10.77
C ALA A 326 38.60 24.18 11.29
N VAL A 327 38.78 23.03 10.63
CA VAL A 327 39.89 22.11 10.90
C VAL A 327 41.22 22.76 10.52
N LEU A 328 41.27 23.49 9.40
CA LEU A 328 42.44 24.23 8.94
C LEU A 328 42.79 25.40 9.89
N GLN A 329 41.81 26.21 10.29
CA GLN A 329 41.98 27.37 11.17
C GLN A 329 42.29 27.00 12.62
N LYS A 330 41.76 25.89 13.16
CA LYS A 330 42.10 25.42 14.52
C LYS A 330 43.56 25.00 14.66
N LYS A 331 44.20 24.57 13.58
CA LYS A 331 45.64 24.22 13.58
C LYS A 331 46.54 25.45 13.33
N ASP A 332 45.98 26.59 12.91
CA ASP A 332 46.72 27.82 12.60
C ASP A 332 46.83 28.81 13.79
N LEU A 333 46.64 28.33 15.03
CA LEU A 333 46.68 29.15 16.24
C LEU A 333 48.08 29.71 16.60
N ASN A 334 49.09 29.51 15.75
CA ASN A 334 50.42 30.11 15.90
C ASN A 334 50.79 31.13 14.80
N SER A 335 49.91 31.39 13.82
CA SER A 335 50.16 32.41 12.78
C SER A 335 49.11 33.51 12.88
N GLY A 336 49.32 34.44 13.81
CA GLY A 336 48.55 35.67 13.87
C GLY A 336 49.05 36.67 12.85
N GLU A 337 48.84 36.47 11.54
CA GLU A 337 49.01 37.52 10.54
C GLU A 337 48.18 37.24 9.28
N ASN A 338 47.70 38.32 8.63
CA ASN A 338 46.82 38.27 7.47
C ASN A 338 47.51 37.54 6.30
N LEU A 339 46.89 36.48 5.79
CA LEU A 339 47.38 35.70 4.65
C LEU A 339 47.19 36.50 3.34
N ASP A 340 48.28 37.09 2.85
CA ASP A 340 48.45 37.47 1.43
C ASP A 340 48.74 36.19 0.61
N GLU A 341 48.28 36.15 -0.66
CA GLU A 341 48.22 34.98 -1.55
C GLU A 341 49.58 34.38 -2.02
N GLU A 342 50.70 34.63 -1.34
CA GLU A 342 52.05 34.21 -1.79
C GLU A 342 52.97 33.58 -0.71
N GLU A 343 52.46 33.17 0.46
CA GLU A 343 53.27 32.45 1.45
C GLU A 343 53.22 30.91 1.26
N GLU A 344 54.40 30.32 1.08
CA GLU A 344 54.62 28.87 1.03
C GLU A 344 54.01 28.20 2.28
N LEU A 345 53.19 27.17 2.06
CA LEU A 345 52.60 26.36 3.12
C LEU A 345 53.70 25.96 4.12
N PRO A 346 53.52 26.18 5.43
CA PRO A 346 54.48 25.73 6.42
C PRO A 346 54.70 24.22 6.26
N ASP A 347 55.95 23.79 6.39
CA ASP A 347 56.41 22.41 6.26
C ASP A 347 55.74 21.57 7.36
N LEU A 348 54.51 21.11 7.09
CA LEU A 348 53.71 20.23 7.95
C LEU A 348 54.50 18.94 8.15
N ASN A 349 54.76 18.59 9.40
CA ASN A 349 55.47 17.35 9.71
C ASN A 349 54.63 16.13 9.26
N ASP A 350 55.26 15.02 8.88
CA ASP A 350 54.57 13.83 8.33
C ASP A 350 53.44 13.33 9.27
N ASP A 351 53.66 13.38 10.59
CA ASP A 351 52.66 13.01 11.60
C ASP A 351 51.45 13.96 11.62
N GLU A 352 51.65 15.25 11.33
CA GLU A 352 50.58 16.26 11.33
C GLU A 352 49.69 16.18 10.09
N MET A 353 50.24 15.70 8.97
CA MET A 353 49.52 15.41 7.74
C MET A 353 48.63 14.17 7.91
N LEU A 354 49.11 13.13 8.60
CA LEU A 354 48.33 11.94 8.93
C LEU A 354 47.13 12.28 9.83
N ASP A 355 47.33 13.07 10.89
CA ASP A 355 46.25 13.55 11.77
C ASP A 355 45.19 14.39 11.03
N PHE A 356 45.58 15.04 9.94
CA PHE A 356 44.66 15.83 9.11
C PHE A 356 43.83 14.93 8.18
N ASP A 357 44.48 13.97 7.52
CA ASP A 357 43.82 12.97 6.68
C ASP A 357 42.84 12.11 7.47
N GLU A 358 43.17 11.74 8.71
CA GLU A 358 42.28 10.97 9.60
C GLU A 358 40.98 11.73 9.92
N LYS A 359 41.09 13.03 10.25
CA LYS A 359 39.92 13.88 10.51
C LYS A 359 39.08 14.14 9.26
N LEU A 360 39.71 14.28 8.10
CA LEU A 360 38.98 14.38 6.84
C LEU A 360 38.24 13.07 6.54
N ALA A 361 38.89 11.93 6.71
CA ALA A 361 38.26 10.62 6.53
C ALA A 361 37.06 10.44 7.46
N GLU A 362 37.13 10.91 8.70
CA GLU A 362 36.01 10.88 9.64
C GLU A 362 34.85 11.78 9.21
N ILE A 363 35.13 13.01 8.74
CA ILE A 363 34.10 13.91 8.18
C ILE A 363 33.42 13.28 6.95
N PHE A 364 34.18 12.64 6.05
CA PHE A 364 33.62 11.95 4.90
C PHE A 364 32.81 10.72 5.29
N LYS A 365 33.25 9.94 6.29
CA LYS A 365 32.48 8.82 6.85
C LYS A 365 31.14 9.30 7.43
N GLN A 366 31.15 10.36 8.24
CA GLN A 366 29.94 10.95 8.82
C GLN A 366 28.98 11.45 7.72
N ARG A 367 29.47 12.15 6.69
CA ARG A 367 28.64 12.59 5.56
C ARG A 367 28.07 11.43 4.76
N LYS A 368 28.84 10.37 4.54
CA LYS A 368 28.35 9.15 3.89
C LYS A 368 27.22 8.50 4.68
N ILE A 369 27.35 8.43 6.01
CA ILE A 369 26.28 7.92 6.90
C ILE A 369 25.02 8.79 6.79
N ILE A 370 25.14 10.12 6.83
CA ILE A 370 24.00 11.04 6.69
C ILE A 370 23.34 10.90 5.30
N LYS A 371 24.15 10.83 4.22
CA LYS A 371 23.65 10.65 2.85
C LYS A 371 22.90 9.33 2.71
N ASN A 372 23.45 8.24 3.25
CA ASN A 372 22.80 6.93 3.27
C ASN A 372 21.51 6.95 4.09
N SER A 373 21.51 7.51 5.29
CA SER A 373 20.31 7.63 6.13
C SER A 373 19.18 8.42 5.45
N ARG A 374 19.50 9.53 4.77
CA ARG A 374 18.52 10.29 3.98
C ARG A 374 17.97 9.48 2.80
N ARG A 375 18.83 8.71 2.12
CA ARG A 375 18.43 7.83 1.01
C ARG A 375 17.51 6.72 1.51
N ASP A 376 17.89 6.03 2.57
CA ASP A 376 17.15 4.92 3.15
C ASP A 376 15.79 5.41 3.67
N SER A 377 15.74 6.62 4.26
CA SER A 377 14.49 7.28 4.63
C SER A 377 13.61 7.53 3.40
N LYS A 378 14.14 8.13 2.32
CA LYS A 378 13.37 8.34 1.07
C LYS A 378 12.84 7.03 0.49
N GLN A 379 13.64 5.96 0.51
CA GLN A 379 13.23 4.63 0.04
C GLN A 379 12.09 4.07 0.90
N GLN A 380 12.19 4.18 2.24
CA GLN A 380 11.12 3.74 3.14
C GLN A 380 9.79 4.45 2.84
N ILE A 381 9.82 5.76 2.57
CA ILE A 381 8.63 6.54 2.17
C ILE A 381 8.04 6.01 0.87
N LEU A 382 8.91 5.76 -0.11
CA LEU A 382 8.48 5.27 -1.42
C LEU A 382 7.83 3.88 -1.29
N HIS A 383 8.46 2.96 -0.56
CA HIS A 383 7.90 1.64 -0.27
C HIS A 383 6.56 1.74 0.47
N PHE A 384 6.46 2.60 1.48
CA PHE A 384 5.23 2.88 2.18
C PHE A 384 4.12 3.32 1.23
N LYS A 385 4.39 4.30 0.35
CA LYS A 385 3.43 4.77 -0.65
C LYS A 385 3.01 3.67 -1.62
N PHE A 386 3.92 2.79 -2.04
CA PHE A 386 3.55 1.62 -2.85
C PHE A 386 2.62 0.66 -2.12
N LYS A 387 2.83 0.43 -0.82
CA LYS A 387 1.94 -0.41 -0.01
C LYS A 387 0.58 0.22 0.21
N VAL A 388 0.50 1.54 0.39
CA VAL A 388 -0.77 2.27 0.44
C VAL A 388 -1.50 2.16 -0.91
N LEU A 389 -0.79 2.25 -2.04
CA LEU A 389 -1.38 2.00 -3.38
C LEU A 389 -1.85 0.56 -3.56
N GLU A 390 -1.18 -0.43 -2.99
CA GLU A 390 -1.63 -1.82 -2.96
C GLU A 390 -2.95 -1.97 -2.17
N MET A 391 -3.11 -1.27 -1.04
CA MET A 391 -4.40 -1.22 -0.33
C MET A 391 -5.51 -0.69 -1.24
N LEU A 392 -5.26 0.40 -1.97
CA LEU A 392 -6.25 0.93 -2.93
C LEU A 392 -6.55 -0.06 -4.07
N ASP A 393 -5.55 -0.78 -4.60
CA ASP A 393 -5.78 -1.84 -5.62
C ASP A 393 -6.66 -2.95 -5.05
N ILE A 394 -6.41 -3.40 -3.81
CA ILE A 394 -7.23 -4.41 -3.13
C ILE A 394 -8.67 -3.93 -3.00
N PHE A 395 -8.87 -2.67 -2.61
CA PHE A 395 -10.20 -2.08 -2.48
C PHE A 395 -10.94 -2.05 -3.82
N ILE A 396 -10.32 -1.53 -4.86
CA ILE A 396 -10.87 -1.47 -6.23
C ILE A 396 -11.25 -2.87 -6.72
N LYS A 397 -10.42 -3.89 -6.47
CA LYS A 397 -10.66 -5.27 -6.89
C LYS A 397 -11.78 -5.96 -6.13
N ARG A 398 -11.86 -5.79 -4.81
CA ARG A 398 -12.83 -6.50 -3.96
C ARG A 398 -14.17 -5.80 -3.85
N GLN A 399 -14.18 -4.48 -3.98
CA GLN A 399 -15.34 -3.61 -3.77
C GLN A 399 -15.69 -2.80 -5.01
N SER A 400 -15.47 -3.35 -6.21
CA SER A 400 -15.72 -2.65 -7.49
C SER A 400 -17.15 -2.12 -7.65
N THR A 401 -18.12 -2.73 -6.96
CA THR A 401 -19.53 -2.32 -6.94
C THR A 401 -19.88 -1.31 -5.83
N ASN A 402 -18.93 -0.96 -4.96
CA ASN A 402 -19.12 0.03 -3.89
C ASN A 402 -18.99 1.45 -4.46
N VAL A 403 -19.93 2.33 -4.12
CA VAL A 403 -19.98 3.73 -4.60
C VAL A 403 -18.71 4.49 -4.26
N LEU A 404 -18.07 4.17 -3.14
CA LEU A 404 -16.82 4.78 -2.69
C LEU A 404 -15.66 4.64 -3.70
N VAL A 405 -15.71 3.65 -4.61
CA VAL A 405 -14.75 3.53 -5.72
C VAL A 405 -14.78 4.76 -6.64
N LEU A 406 -15.94 5.41 -6.79
CA LEU A 406 -16.07 6.63 -7.56
C LEU A 406 -15.40 7.83 -6.87
N GLU A 407 -15.33 7.82 -5.54
CA GLU A 407 -14.65 8.87 -4.77
C GLU A 407 -13.13 8.84 -4.97
N LEU A 408 -12.57 7.74 -5.47
CA LEU A 408 -11.15 7.64 -5.84
C LEU A 408 -10.79 8.38 -7.13
N VAL A 409 -11.78 8.71 -7.97
CA VAL A 409 -11.54 9.24 -9.32
C VAL A 409 -10.79 10.57 -9.26
N MET A 410 -11.33 11.55 -8.53
CA MET A 410 -10.72 12.88 -8.48
C MET A 410 -9.41 12.90 -7.70
N PRO A 411 -9.28 12.27 -6.52
CA PRO A 411 -8.02 12.30 -5.79
C PRO A 411 -6.87 11.63 -6.55
N LEU A 412 -7.10 10.47 -7.18
CA LEU A 412 -6.07 9.83 -8.00
C LEU A 412 -5.70 10.69 -9.22
N LEU A 413 -6.68 11.37 -9.83
CA LEU A 413 -6.41 12.25 -10.97
C LEU A 413 -5.57 13.49 -10.56
N HIS A 414 -5.83 14.06 -9.38
CA HIS A 414 -5.01 15.14 -8.82
C HIS A 414 -3.61 14.64 -8.45
N LEU A 415 -3.49 13.46 -7.85
CA LEU A 415 -2.20 12.86 -7.50
C LEU A 415 -1.35 12.60 -8.75
N VAL A 416 -1.93 12.06 -9.83
CA VAL A 416 -1.24 11.91 -11.12
C VAL A 416 -0.70 13.25 -11.64
N LYS A 417 -1.49 14.33 -11.52
CA LYS A 417 -1.04 15.67 -11.93
C LYS A 417 0.08 16.21 -11.05
N GLN A 418 -0.02 16.00 -9.74
CA GLN A 418 0.99 16.48 -8.78
C GLN A 418 2.35 15.79 -9.00
N LEU A 419 2.33 14.51 -9.32
CA LEU A 419 3.53 13.71 -9.56
C LEU A 419 4.09 13.86 -10.99
N TYR A 420 3.33 14.46 -11.91
CA TYR A 420 3.72 14.56 -13.31
C TYR A 420 4.97 15.43 -13.49
N GLY A 421 6.00 14.86 -14.11
CA GLY A 421 7.26 15.56 -14.40
C GLY A 421 8.26 15.64 -13.24
N SER A 422 7.98 14.96 -12.12
CA SER A 422 8.95 14.80 -11.03
C SER A 422 9.85 13.59 -11.30
N HIS A 423 11.14 13.83 -11.53
CA HIS A 423 12.13 12.76 -11.77
C HIS A 423 12.28 11.87 -10.52
N ASP A 424 12.42 12.45 -9.34
CA ASP A 424 12.51 11.75 -8.05
C ASP A 424 11.33 10.81 -7.74
N GLN A 425 10.15 11.08 -8.31
CA GLN A 425 8.91 10.36 -8.01
C GLN A 425 8.33 9.67 -9.25
N GLN A 426 9.14 9.44 -10.28
CA GLN A 426 8.68 8.84 -11.54
C GLN A 426 8.06 7.45 -11.34
N GLN A 427 8.67 6.60 -10.51
CA GLN A 427 8.11 5.27 -10.20
C GLN A 427 6.75 5.35 -9.48
N LEU A 428 6.59 6.33 -8.58
CA LEU A 428 5.31 6.60 -7.92
C LEU A 428 4.26 7.07 -8.93
N TYR A 429 4.63 8.01 -9.81
CA TYR A 429 3.77 8.47 -10.90
C TYR A 429 3.25 7.30 -11.74
N GLU A 430 4.14 6.41 -12.20
CA GLU A 430 3.77 5.25 -13.02
C GLU A 430 2.85 4.28 -12.28
N ARG A 431 3.08 4.07 -10.98
CA ARG A 431 2.24 3.18 -10.16
C ARG A 431 0.84 3.77 -9.96
N VAL A 432 0.72 5.06 -9.64
CA VAL A 432 -0.57 5.76 -9.50
C VAL A 432 -1.31 5.78 -10.85
N GLN A 433 -0.60 6.08 -11.94
CA GLN A 433 -1.17 6.08 -13.28
C GLN A 433 -1.68 4.68 -13.65
N SER A 434 -0.93 3.62 -13.34
CA SER A 434 -1.34 2.24 -13.58
C SER A 434 -2.56 1.85 -12.74
N LEU A 435 -2.61 2.24 -11.46
CA LEU A 435 -3.77 2.02 -10.59
C LEU A 435 -5.03 2.67 -11.20
N LEU A 436 -4.95 3.93 -11.58
CA LEU A 436 -6.04 4.66 -12.22
C LEU A 436 -6.45 4.00 -13.55
N LYS A 437 -5.54 3.92 -14.52
CA LYS A 437 -5.87 3.48 -15.89
C LYS A 437 -6.19 1.99 -16.01
N ASN A 438 -5.46 1.14 -15.27
CA ASN A 438 -5.53 -0.30 -15.45
C ASN A 438 -6.41 -1.01 -14.44
N ARG A 439 -6.65 -0.43 -13.26
CA ARG A 439 -7.53 -1.01 -12.23
C ARG A 439 -8.86 -0.28 -12.19
N LEU A 440 -8.87 1.01 -11.88
CA LEU A 440 -10.11 1.79 -11.68
C LEU A 440 -10.94 1.92 -12.96
N LEU A 441 -10.36 2.47 -14.04
CA LEU A 441 -11.10 2.76 -15.28
C LEU A 441 -11.54 1.50 -16.05
N LYS A 442 -10.95 0.35 -15.72
CA LYS A 442 -11.21 -0.96 -16.36
C LYS A 442 -12.12 -1.87 -15.54
N ILE A 443 -12.69 -1.39 -14.44
CA ILE A 443 -13.68 -2.16 -13.67
C ILE A 443 -14.81 -2.66 -14.57
N LYS A 444 -15.12 -3.95 -14.47
CA LYS A 444 -16.24 -4.60 -15.17
C LYS A 444 -17.56 -4.35 -14.44
N ASP A 445 -17.59 -4.69 -13.16
CA ASP A 445 -18.74 -4.55 -12.27
C ASP A 445 -18.63 -3.26 -11.47
N TYR A 446 -19.21 -2.19 -12.01
CA TYR A 446 -19.24 -0.86 -11.41
C TYR A 446 -20.44 -0.68 -10.47
N PRO A 447 -20.47 0.36 -9.63
CA PRO A 447 -21.55 0.60 -8.67
C PRO A 447 -22.90 0.80 -9.36
N LYS A 448 -23.91 0.09 -8.85
CA LYS A 448 -25.30 0.12 -9.36
C LYS A 448 -26.36 0.46 -8.30
N THR A 449 -25.96 0.49 -7.05
CA THR A 449 -26.83 0.73 -5.90
C THR A 449 -26.33 1.97 -5.19
N ASN A 450 -27.23 2.83 -4.71
CA ASN A 450 -26.89 4.11 -4.06
C ASN A 450 -26.06 5.07 -4.95
N VAL A 451 -26.29 5.03 -6.26
CA VAL A 451 -25.62 5.93 -7.21
C VAL A 451 -26.66 6.91 -7.72
N GLU A 452 -26.47 8.20 -7.45
CA GLU A 452 -27.31 9.25 -7.99
C GLU A 452 -26.76 9.72 -9.34
N THR A 453 -27.62 9.78 -10.36
CA THR A 453 -27.21 10.20 -11.70
C THR A 453 -26.71 11.65 -11.71
N GLU A 454 -27.26 12.53 -10.85
CA GLU A 454 -26.82 13.92 -10.74
C GLU A 454 -25.38 14.03 -10.23
N GLU A 455 -25.03 13.31 -9.16
CA GLU A 455 -23.66 13.28 -8.62
C GLU A 455 -22.64 12.79 -9.65
N LEU A 456 -23.02 11.85 -10.53
CA LEU A 456 -22.16 11.40 -11.63
C LEU A 456 -21.96 12.49 -12.70
N PHE A 457 -22.96 13.32 -12.96
CA PHE A 457 -22.81 14.47 -13.85
C PHE A 457 -21.94 15.55 -13.23
N ASP A 458 -22.07 15.80 -11.92
CA ASP A 458 -21.21 16.71 -11.18
C ASP A 458 -19.74 16.23 -11.24
N LEU A 459 -19.50 14.95 -11.01
CA LEU A 459 -18.19 14.32 -11.16
C LEU A 459 -17.65 14.44 -12.60
N LEU A 460 -18.50 14.27 -13.62
CA LEU A 460 -18.12 14.46 -15.03
C LEU A 460 -17.72 15.92 -15.31
N GLU A 461 -18.43 16.89 -14.74
CA GLU A 461 -18.11 18.31 -14.84
C GLU A 461 -16.79 18.64 -14.15
N GLU A 462 -16.52 18.06 -12.98
CA GLU A 462 -15.26 18.21 -12.24
C GLU A 462 -14.06 17.70 -13.04
N VAL A 463 -14.18 16.50 -13.64
CA VAL A 463 -13.12 15.94 -14.50
C VAL A 463 -12.88 16.82 -15.73
N ASN A 464 -13.93 17.39 -16.31
CA ASN A 464 -13.76 18.32 -17.42
C ASN A 464 -13.07 19.62 -16.98
N LYS A 465 -13.45 20.20 -15.84
CA LYS A 465 -12.76 21.38 -15.27
C LYS A 465 -11.29 21.09 -14.96
N PHE A 466 -10.98 19.87 -14.53
CA PHE A 466 -9.59 19.41 -14.38
C PHE A 466 -8.87 19.38 -15.73
N ALA A 467 -9.47 18.76 -16.76
CA ALA A 467 -8.88 18.66 -18.10
C ALA A 467 -8.63 20.04 -18.74
N GLU A 468 -9.54 21.00 -18.53
CA GLU A 468 -9.38 22.38 -19.00
C GLU A 468 -8.18 23.10 -18.36
N LYS A 469 -7.73 22.67 -17.17
CA LYS A 469 -6.59 23.24 -16.44
C LYS A 469 -5.25 22.52 -16.74
N CYS A 470 -5.24 21.48 -17.56
CA CYS A 470 -4.03 20.71 -17.90
C CYS A 470 -3.51 21.11 -19.27
N ASN A 471 -2.23 21.44 -19.39
CA ASN A 471 -1.63 21.76 -20.69
C ASN A 471 -0.98 20.50 -21.32
N GLU A 472 -0.69 19.51 -20.48
CA GLU A 472 0.11 18.33 -20.77
C GLU A 472 -0.71 17.29 -21.54
N PRO A 473 -0.21 16.76 -22.68
CA PRO A 473 -0.91 15.76 -23.48
C PRO A 473 -1.39 14.54 -22.75
N GLU A 474 -0.54 14.02 -21.89
CA GLU A 474 -0.78 12.79 -21.19
C GLU A 474 -1.89 12.96 -20.14
N LEU A 475 -1.86 14.04 -19.36
CA LEU A 475 -2.89 14.38 -18.38
C LEU A 475 -4.25 14.61 -19.04
N CYS A 476 -4.31 15.31 -20.18
CA CYS A 476 -5.55 15.49 -20.94
C CYS A 476 -6.13 14.16 -21.44
N ASN A 477 -5.27 13.22 -21.87
CA ASN A 477 -5.70 11.90 -22.32
C ASN A 477 -6.24 11.06 -21.15
N ILE A 478 -5.57 11.08 -20.00
CA ILE A 478 -6.04 10.40 -18.79
C ILE A 478 -7.40 10.96 -18.36
N ALA A 479 -7.56 12.28 -18.30
CA ALA A 479 -8.85 12.90 -17.99
C ALA A 479 -9.94 12.50 -19.00
N GLY A 480 -9.59 12.36 -20.28
CA GLY A 480 -10.50 11.82 -21.31
C GLY A 480 -10.93 10.38 -21.02
N GLU A 481 -9.99 9.49 -20.67
CA GLU A 481 -10.29 8.12 -20.27
C GLU A 481 -11.18 8.06 -19.02
N VAL A 482 -10.95 8.93 -18.04
CA VAL A 482 -11.77 9.08 -16.84
C VAL A 482 -13.19 9.52 -17.20
N SER A 483 -13.37 10.54 -18.04
CA SER A 483 -14.69 10.98 -18.49
C SER A 483 -15.47 9.83 -19.15
N ILE A 484 -14.81 9.03 -19.97
CA ILE A 484 -15.41 7.87 -20.63
C ILE A 484 -15.83 6.78 -19.63
N PHE A 485 -15.06 6.58 -18.56
CA PHE A 485 -15.44 5.70 -17.47
C PHE A 485 -16.68 6.24 -16.74
N ILE A 486 -16.75 7.53 -16.43
CA ILE A 486 -17.94 8.11 -15.77
C ILE A 486 -19.18 7.97 -16.67
N VAL A 487 -19.05 8.24 -17.97
CA VAL A 487 -20.12 8.00 -18.96
C VAL A 487 -20.57 6.53 -18.96
N LYS A 488 -19.63 5.59 -18.83
CA LYS A 488 -19.95 4.15 -18.71
C LYS A 488 -20.85 3.89 -17.50
N VAL A 489 -20.53 4.48 -16.35
CA VAL A 489 -21.29 4.32 -15.11
C VAL A 489 -22.66 5.00 -15.21
N ILE A 490 -22.73 6.21 -15.78
CA ILE A 490 -24.00 6.94 -16.02
C ILE A 490 -24.93 6.11 -16.89
N LEU A 491 -24.47 5.68 -18.07
CA LEU A 491 -25.28 4.90 -19.01
C LEU A 491 -25.65 3.54 -18.43
N GLY A 492 -24.70 2.88 -17.76
CA GLY A 492 -24.89 1.59 -17.11
C GLY A 492 -25.98 1.56 -16.03
N ASN A 493 -26.14 2.65 -15.30
CA ASN A 493 -27.19 2.83 -14.30
C ASN A 493 -28.55 3.25 -14.89
N ASN A 494 -28.57 3.72 -16.14
CA ASN A 494 -29.77 4.25 -16.80
C ASN A 494 -30.16 3.41 -18.03
N ILE A 495 -30.13 2.08 -17.89
CA ILE A 495 -30.62 1.15 -18.92
C ILE A 495 -32.13 0.97 -18.76
N LYS A 496 -32.92 1.18 -19.83
CA LYS A 496 -34.35 0.91 -19.82
C LYS A 496 -34.57 -0.61 -19.74
N LYS A 497 -35.29 -1.08 -18.72
CA LYS A 497 -35.75 -2.47 -18.67
C LYS A 497 -36.79 -2.66 -19.77
N VAL A 498 -36.55 -3.60 -20.68
CA VAL A 498 -37.56 -4.01 -21.66
C VAL A 498 -38.66 -4.74 -20.88
N ASP A 499 -39.83 -4.14 -20.77
CA ASP A 499 -41.02 -4.79 -20.23
C ASP A 499 -41.34 -6.02 -21.10
N THR A 500 -41.02 -7.21 -20.60
CA THR A 500 -41.54 -8.47 -21.14
C THR A 500 -42.98 -8.65 -20.65
N THR A 501 -43.89 -7.76 -21.07
CA THR A 501 -45.33 -7.90 -20.88
C THR A 501 -46.07 -8.04 -22.21
N THR A 502 -45.64 -8.98 -23.05
CA THR A 502 -46.55 -9.62 -24.02
C THR A 502 -46.25 -11.11 -24.10
N SER A 503 -47.05 -11.88 -23.36
CA SER A 503 -47.22 -13.32 -23.46
C SER A 503 -47.39 -13.77 -24.92
N PRO A 504 -46.61 -14.72 -25.46
CA PRO A 504 -47.00 -15.42 -26.67
C PRO A 504 -48.00 -16.52 -26.30
N LYS A 505 -49.15 -16.52 -26.97
CA LYS A 505 -50.16 -17.58 -26.86
C LYS A 505 -49.53 -18.96 -27.14
N LYS A 506 -49.87 -19.90 -26.26
CA LYS A 506 -49.65 -21.36 -26.34
C LYS A 506 -49.68 -21.89 -27.78
N SER A 507 -48.62 -22.60 -28.17
CA SER A 507 -48.79 -23.90 -28.84
C SER A 507 -47.66 -24.84 -28.47
N SER A 508 -48.06 -26.04 -28.08
CA SER A 508 -47.23 -27.12 -27.55
C SER A 508 -46.66 -28.00 -28.66
N LYS A 509 -45.36 -28.31 -28.61
CA LYS A 509 -44.86 -29.67 -28.88
C LYS A 509 -43.41 -29.85 -28.41
N LYS A 510 -43.20 -30.92 -27.65
CA LYS A 510 -41.94 -31.41 -27.07
C LYS A 510 -40.98 -31.92 -28.16
N ALA A 511 -39.69 -31.60 -28.02
CA ALA A 511 -38.59 -32.52 -28.32
C ALA A 511 -37.37 -32.16 -27.44
N LYS A 512 -36.77 -33.17 -26.82
CA LYS A 512 -35.53 -33.12 -26.02
C LYS A 512 -34.31 -33.21 -26.95
N THR A 513 -33.25 -32.44 -26.70
CA THR A 513 -31.85 -32.94 -26.60
C THR A 513 -30.90 -31.85 -26.10
N GLU A 514 -29.82 -32.30 -25.46
CA GLU A 514 -28.72 -31.58 -24.82
C GLU A 514 -27.81 -30.81 -25.81
N THR A 515 -26.91 -30.03 -25.19
CA THR A 515 -25.63 -29.46 -25.67
C THR A 515 -25.62 -28.14 -26.45
N ASP A 516 -24.58 -27.39 -26.09
CA ASP A 516 -23.91 -26.27 -26.74
C ASP A 516 -24.25 -24.82 -26.35
N ALA A 517 -23.23 -24.24 -25.71
CA ALA A 517 -22.91 -22.84 -25.63
C ALA A 517 -22.80 -22.20 -27.03
N THR A 518 -22.60 -20.89 -27.03
CA THR A 518 -22.40 -19.99 -28.18
C THR A 518 -23.64 -19.68 -29.02
N THR A 519 -24.29 -18.56 -28.71
CA THR A 519 -24.76 -17.63 -29.75
C THR A 519 -24.86 -16.21 -29.22
N ALA A 520 -24.28 -15.29 -30.00
CA ALA A 520 -24.09 -13.89 -29.72
C ALA A 520 -25.41 -13.11 -29.57
N ASN A 521 -25.50 -12.28 -28.52
CA ASN A 521 -26.52 -11.24 -28.39
C ASN A 521 -25.90 -9.86 -28.68
N ASN A 522 -25.80 -9.50 -29.96
CA ASN A 522 -25.58 -8.12 -30.40
C ASN A 522 -26.91 -7.35 -30.33
N SER A 523 -27.40 -7.06 -29.13
CA SER A 523 -28.39 -6.00 -28.92
C SER A 523 -27.79 -4.98 -27.97
N HIS A 524 -27.41 -3.81 -28.49
CA HIS A 524 -26.94 -2.71 -27.65
C HIS A 524 -28.01 -2.37 -26.59
N PRO A 525 -27.61 -2.11 -25.33
CA PRO A 525 -28.56 -1.73 -24.29
C PRO A 525 -29.33 -0.46 -24.70
N HIS A 526 -30.64 -0.46 -24.52
CA HIS A 526 -31.44 0.75 -24.78
C HIS A 526 -31.39 1.64 -23.52
N TYR A 527 -30.66 2.75 -23.61
CA TYR A 527 -30.47 3.70 -22.51
C TYR A 527 -31.65 4.69 -22.38
N ASP A 528 -31.76 5.35 -21.22
CA ASP A 528 -32.69 6.46 -21.03
C ASP A 528 -32.38 7.60 -22.00
N ASP A 529 -33.38 7.98 -22.79
CA ASP A 529 -33.31 9.03 -23.81
C ASP A 529 -32.98 10.40 -23.18
N LYS A 530 -33.47 10.66 -21.97
CA LYS A 530 -33.15 11.91 -21.25
C LYS A 530 -31.68 11.99 -20.89
N VAL A 531 -31.10 10.87 -20.45
CA VAL A 531 -29.69 10.79 -20.05
C VAL A 531 -28.79 10.89 -21.27
N VAL A 532 -29.13 10.18 -22.35
CA VAL A 532 -28.43 10.28 -23.64
C VAL A 532 -28.43 11.71 -24.15
N LYS A 533 -29.58 12.40 -24.15
CA LYS A 533 -29.68 13.81 -24.56
C LYS A 533 -28.89 14.75 -23.67
N ARG A 534 -28.86 14.53 -22.36
CA ARG A 534 -28.05 15.35 -21.43
C ARG A 534 -26.56 15.16 -21.68
N LEU A 535 -26.09 13.93 -21.86
CA LEU A 535 -24.71 13.64 -22.25
C LEU A 535 -24.36 14.26 -23.60
N ALA A 536 -25.26 14.15 -24.58
CA ALA A 536 -25.08 14.75 -25.90
C ALA A 536 -24.97 16.26 -25.82
N LYS A 537 -25.82 16.93 -25.03
CA LYS A 537 -25.73 18.37 -24.76
C LYS A 537 -24.39 18.72 -24.12
N PHE A 538 -23.97 18.00 -23.08
CA PHE A 538 -22.70 18.23 -22.41
C PHE A 538 -21.50 18.14 -23.37
N TYR A 539 -21.39 17.06 -24.15
CA TYR A 539 -20.31 16.90 -25.12
C TYR A 539 -20.44 17.84 -26.33
N GLY A 540 -21.65 18.22 -26.72
CA GLY A 540 -21.92 19.23 -27.75
C GLY A 540 -21.42 20.61 -27.33
N ASP A 541 -21.74 21.05 -26.10
CA ASP A 541 -21.26 22.31 -25.53
C ASP A 541 -19.72 22.30 -25.39
N LEU A 542 -19.12 21.16 -25.03
CA LEU A 542 -17.65 21.00 -25.00
C LEU A 542 -17.03 21.06 -26.40
N LEU A 543 -17.67 20.44 -27.40
CA LEU A 543 -17.21 20.49 -28.78
C LEU A 543 -17.29 21.92 -29.32
N GLU A 544 -18.38 22.64 -29.07
CA GLU A 544 -18.52 24.05 -29.46
C GLU A 544 -17.41 24.91 -28.83
N LYS A 545 -17.12 24.71 -27.53
CA LYS A 545 -16.00 25.39 -26.84
C LYS A 545 -14.66 25.07 -27.51
N PHE A 546 -14.38 23.79 -27.77
CA PHE A 546 -13.15 23.33 -28.44
C PHE A 546 -12.99 23.94 -29.84
N MET A 547 -14.10 24.05 -30.58
CA MET A 547 -14.08 24.58 -31.94
C MET A 547 -13.98 26.11 -31.95
N THR A 548 -14.58 26.82 -30.99
CA THR A 548 -14.66 28.30 -31.03
C THR A 548 -13.53 29.03 -30.34
N LYS A 549 -12.98 28.50 -29.23
CA LYS A 549 -11.94 29.16 -28.44
C LYS A 549 -10.56 28.74 -28.93
N ASN A 550 -9.71 29.72 -29.23
CA ASN A 550 -8.36 29.50 -29.76
C ASN A 550 -7.39 28.81 -28.76
N HIS A 551 -7.78 28.63 -27.50
CA HIS A 551 -6.93 28.08 -26.42
C HIS A 551 -7.73 27.23 -25.43
N THR A 552 -8.50 26.24 -25.91
CA THR A 552 -8.98 25.18 -25.00
C THR A 552 -7.91 24.12 -24.85
N ASN A 553 -7.68 23.67 -23.61
CA ASN A 553 -6.88 22.48 -23.31
C ASN A 553 -7.58 21.15 -23.67
N LEU A 554 -8.80 21.23 -24.22
CA LEU A 554 -9.53 20.10 -24.78
C LEU A 554 -8.80 19.54 -26.01
N ARG A 555 -8.76 18.21 -26.13
CA ARG A 555 -8.02 17.52 -27.19
C ARG A 555 -8.93 16.71 -28.10
N PRO A 556 -8.61 16.57 -29.40
CA PRO A 556 -9.40 15.75 -30.33
C PRO A 556 -9.59 14.29 -29.88
N GLY A 557 -8.64 13.76 -29.12
CA GLY A 557 -8.70 12.40 -28.57
C GLY A 557 -9.92 12.17 -27.68
N GLN A 558 -10.30 13.16 -26.86
CA GLN A 558 -11.43 13.06 -25.92
C GLN A 558 -12.75 12.85 -26.67
N PHE A 559 -12.99 13.62 -27.73
CA PHE A 559 -14.16 13.48 -28.60
C PHE A 559 -14.09 12.18 -29.42
N THR A 560 -12.92 11.83 -29.94
CA THR A 560 -12.73 10.58 -30.70
C THR A 560 -13.10 9.35 -29.87
N MET A 561 -12.65 9.28 -28.62
CA MET A 561 -12.97 8.19 -27.71
C MET A 561 -14.47 8.11 -27.42
N MET A 562 -15.12 9.27 -27.22
CA MET A 562 -16.56 9.34 -26.99
C MET A 562 -17.36 8.83 -28.17
N ILE A 563 -16.98 9.25 -29.39
CA ILE A 563 -17.60 8.81 -30.66
C ILE A 563 -17.43 7.30 -30.86
N GLN A 564 -16.23 6.77 -30.61
CA GLN A 564 -15.95 5.35 -30.82
C GLN A 564 -16.67 4.44 -29.82
N ARG A 565 -16.75 4.85 -28.55
CA ARG A 565 -17.35 4.01 -27.50
C ARG A 565 -18.87 4.13 -27.41
N TYR A 566 -19.41 5.31 -27.69
CA TYR A 566 -20.83 5.62 -27.51
C TYR A 566 -21.37 6.42 -28.70
N PRO A 567 -21.36 5.84 -29.92
CA PRO A 567 -21.77 6.55 -31.13
C PRO A 567 -23.23 7.01 -31.10
N MET A 568 -24.11 6.34 -30.33
CA MET A 568 -25.50 6.78 -30.15
C MET A 568 -25.62 8.12 -29.42
N VAL A 569 -24.74 8.40 -28.46
CA VAL A 569 -24.70 9.72 -27.79
C VAL A 569 -24.12 10.75 -28.76
N SER A 570 -23.10 10.37 -29.53
CA SER A 570 -22.48 11.24 -30.53
C SER A 570 -23.38 11.60 -31.70
N TRP A 571 -24.32 10.73 -32.05
CA TRP A 571 -25.33 11.01 -33.06
C TRP A 571 -26.24 12.18 -32.67
N GLU A 572 -26.63 12.29 -31.39
CA GLU A 572 -27.52 13.35 -30.91
C GLU A 572 -26.91 14.76 -30.94
N PHE A 573 -25.58 14.89 -31.06
CA PHE A 573 -24.91 16.18 -31.25
C PHE A 573 -24.20 16.30 -32.61
N VAL A 574 -24.58 15.47 -33.59
CA VAL A 574 -24.00 15.49 -34.95
C VAL A 574 -24.19 16.85 -35.63
N ASP A 575 -25.30 17.54 -35.35
CA ASP A 575 -25.59 18.87 -35.90
C ASP A 575 -24.51 19.90 -35.56
N VAL A 576 -23.93 19.80 -34.35
CA VAL A 576 -22.81 20.65 -33.92
C VAL A 576 -21.58 20.38 -34.79
N MET A 577 -21.29 19.12 -35.12
CA MET A 577 -20.19 18.78 -36.03
C MET A 577 -20.43 19.30 -37.45
N VAL A 578 -21.68 19.18 -37.94
CA VAL A 578 -22.07 19.58 -39.29
C VAL A 578 -22.01 21.09 -39.48
N GLU A 579 -22.29 21.90 -38.46
CA GLU A 579 -22.17 23.37 -38.56
C GLU A 579 -20.75 23.80 -38.99
N TYR A 580 -19.73 23.08 -38.54
CA TYR A 580 -18.33 23.37 -38.89
C TYR A 580 -17.87 22.81 -40.24
N LEU A 581 -18.72 22.08 -40.97
CA LEU A 581 -18.45 21.68 -42.36
C LEU A 581 -18.64 22.83 -43.37
N SER A 582 -19.40 23.86 -42.98
CA SER A 582 -19.66 25.05 -43.79
C SER A 582 -18.88 26.24 -43.21
N PRO A 583 -17.63 26.48 -43.64
CA PRO A 583 -16.79 27.49 -43.01
C PRO A 583 -17.35 28.90 -43.23
N LYS A 584 -17.79 29.55 -42.15
CA LYS A 584 -18.05 30.99 -42.14
C LYS A 584 -16.69 31.71 -42.32
N PRO A 585 -16.51 32.57 -43.35
CA PRO A 585 -15.25 33.30 -43.54
C PRO A 585 -14.95 34.17 -42.32
N LEU A 586 -13.66 34.34 -41.97
CA LEU A 586 -13.29 35.26 -40.88
C LEU A 586 -13.73 36.68 -41.25
N ALA A 587 -14.19 37.45 -40.26
CA ALA A 587 -14.72 38.80 -40.46
C ALA A 587 -13.79 39.73 -41.26
N ASN A 588 -12.48 39.44 -41.32
CA ASN A 588 -11.46 40.22 -42.03
C ASN A 588 -10.54 39.37 -42.94
N SER A 589 -10.90 38.14 -43.32
CA SER A 589 -10.06 37.30 -44.20
C SER A 589 -10.86 36.22 -44.94
N ASN A 590 -10.53 35.97 -46.22
CA ASN A 590 -11.01 34.82 -47.00
C ASN A 590 -10.40 33.48 -46.54
N ALA A 591 -9.60 33.48 -45.48
CA ALA A 591 -9.05 32.27 -44.89
C ALA A 591 -10.18 31.42 -44.26
N ILE A 592 -10.30 30.18 -44.73
CA ILE A 592 -11.13 29.14 -44.13
C ILE A 592 -10.46 28.72 -42.81
N LYS A 593 -11.24 28.45 -41.77
CA LYS A 593 -10.75 27.84 -40.53
C LYS A 593 -10.43 26.35 -40.76
N VAL A 594 -9.33 26.08 -41.46
CA VAL A 594 -8.90 24.73 -41.91
C VAL A 594 -8.85 23.75 -40.75
N PHE A 595 -8.40 24.17 -39.56
CA PHE A 595 -8.39 23.32 -38.36
C PHE A 595 -9.77 22.79 -37.99
N GLN A 596 -10.77 23.67 -37.86
CA GLN A 596 -12.13 23.31 -37.51
C GLN A 596 -12.74 22.40 -38.57
N LEU A 597 -12.56 22.75 -39.85
CA LEU A 597 -13.03 21.94 -40.96
C LEU A 597 -12.46 20.51 -40.90
N SER A 598 -11.14 20.38 -40.72
CA SER A 598 -10.45 19.09 -40.63
C SER A 598 -10.90 18.26 -39.42
N GLN A 599 -11.09 18.87 -38.24
CA GLN A 599 -11.59 18.15 -37.06
C GLN A 599 -13.03 17.67 -37.24
N ALA A 600 -13.91 18.51 -37.81
CA ALA A 600 -15.29 18.15 -38.08
C ALA A 600 -15.38 16.94 -39.05
N TYR A 601 -14.62 16.97 -40.15
CA TYR A 601 -14.54 15.83 -41.07
C TYR A 601 -14.04 14.56 -40.37
N ARG A 602 -12.98 14.67 -39.57
CA ARG A 602 -12.43 13.52 -38.83
C ARG A 602 -13.44 12.91 -37.87
N PHE A 603 -14.13 13.73 -37.08
CA PHE A 603 -15.13 13.24 -36.13
C PHE A 603 -16.32 12.56 -36.83
N LEU A 604 -16.81 13.14 -37.93
CA LEU A 604 -17.88 12.54 -38.72
C LEU A 604 -17.45 11.25 -39.39
N GLU A 605 -16.25 11.20 -39.98
CA GLU A 605 -15.69 9.97 -40.55
C GLU A 605 -15.64 8.85 -39.51
N ILE A 606 -15.14 9.14 -38.30
CA ILE A 606 -15.07 8.18 -37.21
C ILE A 606 -16.48 7.75 -36.78
N LEU A 607 -17.42 8.68 -36.67
CA LEU A 607 -18.81 8.39 -36.30
C LEU A 607 -19.49 7.46 -37.31
N PHE A 608 -19.43 7.78 -38.61
CA PHE A 608 -20.02 6.96 -39.67
C PHE A 608 -19.36 5.59 -39.78
N ASN A 609 -18.03 5.53 -39.66
CA ASN A 609 -17.29 4.26 -39.66
C ASN A 609 -17.61 3.40 -38.42
N THR A 610 -17.95 4.01 -37.30
CA THR A 610 -18.33 3.28 -36.07
C THR A 610 -19.77 2.79 -36.18
N LEU A 611 -20.70 3.66 -36.59
CA LEU A 611 -22.11 3.30 -36.77
C LEU A 611 -22.35 2.27 -37.87
N SER A 612 -21.55 2.27 -38.95
CA SER A 612 -21.66 1.27 -40.02
C SER A 612 -21.17 -0.13 -39.63
N LYS A 613 -20.37 -0.24 -38.56
CA LYS A 613 -19.87 -1.51 -38.03
C LYS A 613 -20.77 -2.11 -36.94
N GLN A 614 -21.70 -1.31 -36.41
CA GLN A 614 -22.71 -1.70 -35.42
C GLN A 614 -24.02 -2.05 -36.12
#